data_AF-A0A1M7HKL7-F1
#
_entry.id   AF-A0A1M7HKL7-F1
#
_cell.length_a   1.000
_cell.length_b   1.000
_cell.length_c   1.000
_cell.angle_alpha   90.00
_cell.angle_beta   90.00
_cell.angle_gamma   90.00
#
_symmetry.space_group_name_H-M   'P 1'
#
loop_
_entity.id
_entity.type
_entity.pdbx_description
1 polymer ?
#
loop_
_entity_poly.entity_id
_entity_poly.type
_entity_poly.pdbx_seq_one_letter_code
_entity_poly.pdbx_strand_id
1 'polypeptide(L)'
;MGQAIRHPAPLAITPISHAPPRGGNLRSGIQTALFAALFVSGLALWLWPQDAIVVLAHLAGGLVLLVLLVPWLVRHLPTGLAHSQRRGFTILSWALLAAFVLVLATGVAMSLPAGAWIAGVVWFWPREVTEALSFLHLWGSWAAAAGFVLHLGLRHWAWGQP
;
A
#
# COMPACT_ATOMS: atom_id res chain seq x y z
N MET A 1 51.43 25.14 48.45
CA MET A 1 50.72 25.21 47.15
C MET A 1 50.26 23.80 46.79
N GLY A 2 48.99 23.47 47.07
CA GLY A 2 48.43 22.13 46.80
C GLY A 2 47.74 22.08 45.45
N GLN A 3 48.15 21.18 44.57
CA GLN A 3 47.44 20.89 43.33
C GLN A 3 46.22 20.03 43.64
N ALA A 4 45.02 20.59 43.44
CA ALA A 4 43.77 19.84 43.47
C ALA A 4 43.67 18.98 42.19
N ILE A 5 43.78 17.66 42.36
CA ILE A 5 43.50 16.68 41.30
C ILE A 5 41.99 16.76 41.03
N ARG A 6 41.60 17.30 39.87
CA ARG A 6 40.21 17.24 39.40
C ARG A 6 39.97 15.86 38.81
N HIS A 7 39.18 15.05 39.50
CA HIS A 7 38.62 13.83 38.91
C HIS A 7 37.66 14.21 37.77
N PRO A 8 37.78 13.61 36.57
CA PRO A 8 36.77 13.77 35.54
C PRO A 8 35.47 13.11 36.03
N ALA A 9 34.35 13.83 35.88
CA ALA A 9 33.03 13.31 36.22
C ALA A 9 32.74 12.01 35.44
N PRO A 10 32.10 11.01 36.06
CA PRO A 10 31.72 9.79 35.36
C PRO A 10 30.79 10.14 34.20
N LEU A 11 31.13 9.65 33.00
CA LEU A 11 30.27 9.73 31.83
C LEU A 11 28.92 9.12 32.19
N ALA A 12 27.88 9.96 32.23
CA ALA A 12 26.51 9.49 32.31
C ALA A 12 26.25 8.63 31.08
N ILE A 13 26.26 7.31 31.26
CA ILE A 13 25.80 6.35 30.26
C ILE A 13 24.29 6.59 30.17
N THR A 14 23.87 7.43 29.23
CA THR A 14 22.46 7.59 28.90
C THR A 14 21.97 6.22 28.47
N PRO A 15 21.06 5.55 29.22
CA PRO A 15 20.51 4.30 28.74
C PRO A 15 19.85 4.58 27.40
N ILE A 16 20.28 3.85 26.37
CA ILE A 16 19.62 3.85 25.08
C ILE A 16 18.21 3.33 25.36
N SER A 17 17.26 4.26 25.49
CA SER A 17 15.85 3.92 25.57
C SER A 17 15.52 3.26 24.24
N HIS A 18 15.47 1.92 24.23
CA HIS A 18 14.85 1.18 23.16
C HIS A 18 13.39 1.62 23.12
N ALA A 19 13.11 2.64 22.30
CA ALA A 19 11.75 3.04 22.01
C ALA A 19 11.01 1.75 21.62
N PRO A 20 9.90 1.41 22.29
CA PRO A 20 9.21 0.16 22.04
C PRO A 20 8.86 0.08 20.56
N PRO A 21 8.82 -1.13 19.98
CA PRO A 21 8.46 -1.28 18.59
C PRO A 21 7.17 -0.54 18.33
N ARG A 22 7.19 0.49 17.48
CA ARG A 22 5.97 1.11 16.98
C ARG A 22 5.26 0.06 16.14
N GLY A 23 4.42 -0.74 16.80
CA GLY A 23 3.60 -1.77 16.20
C GLY A 23 2.73 -1.20 15.09
N GLY A 24 2.36 -2.05 14.13
CA GLY A 24 1.43 -1.67 13.07
C GLY A 24 0.15 -1.09 13.67
N ASN A 25 -0.33 0.04 13.13
CA ASN A 25 -1.58 0.62 13.59
C ASN A 25 -2.77 -0.20 13.04
N LEU A 26 -3.88 -0.26 13.77
CA LEU A 26 -5.08 -1.03 13.40
C LEU A 26 -5.52 -0.74 11.95
N ARG A 27 -5.46 0.53 11.55
CA ARG A 27 -5.77 0.98 10.20
C ARG A 27 -4.92 0.29 9.14
N SER A 28 -3.61 0.22 9.33
CA SER A 28 -2.69 -0.45 8.40
C SER A 28 -2.95 -1.94 8.33
N GLY A 29 -3.33 -2.56 9.45
CA GLY A 29 -3.77 -3.96 9.48
C GLY A 29 -5.03 -4.17 8.64
N ILE A 30 -6.05 -3.32 8.81
CA ILE A 30 -7.29 -3.36 8.02
C ILE A 30 -7.00 -3.15 6.53
N GLN A 31 -6.20 -2.14 6.16
CA GLN A 31 -5.86 -1.88 4.76
C GLN A 31 -5.08 -3.05 4.13
N THR A 32 -4.20 -3.69 4.90
CA THR A 32 -3.45 -4.87 4.45
C THR A 32 -4.37 -6.07 4.24
N ALA A 33 -5.26 -6.35 5.20
CA ALA A 33 -6.23 -7.44 5.08
C ALA A 33 -7.18 -7.21 3.91
N LEU A 34 -7.66 -5.98 3.73
CA LEU A 34 -8.54 -5.60 2.62
C LEU A 34 -7.82 -5.74 1.27
N PHE A 35 -6.57 -5.29 1.16
CA PHE A 35 -5.77 -5.49 -0.04
C PHE A 35 -5.56 -6.98 -0.35
N ALA A 36 -5.25 -7.80 0.66
CA ALA A 36 -5.11 -9.25 0.47
C ALA A 36 -6.42 -9.90 0.01
N ALA A 37 -7.56 -9.55 0.61
CA ALA A 37 -8.87 -10.03 0.20
C ALA A 37 -9.21 -9.63 -1.24
N LEU A 38 -8.89 -8.39 -1.63
CA LEU A 38 -9.05 -7.92 -3.00
C LEU A 38 -8.16 -8.67 -3.99
N PHE A 39 -6.90 -8.91 -3.64
CA PHE A 39 -6.00 -9.69 -4.48
C PHE A 39 -6.51 -11.12 -4.71
N VAL A 40 -6.92 -11.81 -3.63
CA VAL A 40 -7.45 -13.18 -3.72
C VAL A 40 -8.77 -13.23 -4.49
N SER A 41 -9.69 -12.31 -4.22
CA SER A 41 -10.95 -12.24 -4.98
C SER A 41 -10.72 -11.90 -6.46
N GLY A 42 -9.77 -11.03 -6.78
CA GLY A 42 -9.38 -10.73 -8.17
C GLY A 42 -8.81 -11.96 -8.88
N LEU A 43 -8.00 -12.76 -8.19
CA LEU A 43 -7.50 -14.03 -8.71
C LEU A 43 -8.63 -15.04 -8.92
N ALA A 44 -9.60 -15.11 -7.99
CA ALA A 44 -10.79 -15.95 -8.15
C ALA A 44 -11.62 -15.53 -9.37
N LEU A 45 -11.81 -14.23 -9.61
CA LEU A 45 -12.52 -13.72 -10.80
C LEU A 45 -11.77 -13.99 -12.09
N TRP A 46 -10.44 -14.03 -12.06
CA TRP A 46 -9.66 -14.41 -13.22
C TRP A 46 -9.89 -15.87 -13.62
N LEU A 47 -10.13 -16.76 -12.66
CA LEU A 47 -10.46 -18.17 -12.89
C LEU A 47 -11.96 -18.40 -13.18
N TRP A 48 -12.84 -17.63 -12.54
CA TRP A 48 -14.30 -17.75 -12.60
C TRP A 48 -14.95 -16.37 -12.78
N PRO A 49 -14.88 -15.77 -13.98
CA PRO A 49 -15.33 -14.39 -14.21
C PRO A 49 -16.84 -14.17 -14.05
N GLN A 50 -17.63 -15.24 -14.12
CA GLN A 50 -19.08 -15.21 -14.00
C GLN A 50 -19.62 -15.21 -12.55
N ASP A 51 -18.77 -15.32 -11.52
CA ASP A 51 -19.22 -15.36 -10.13
C ASP A 51 -19.66 -13.96 -9.64
N ALA A 52 -20.96 -13.71 -9.73
CA ALA A 52 -21.56 -12.42 -9.37
C ALA A 52 -21.29 -12.03 -7.90
N ILE A 53 -21.23 -13.00 -6.97
CA ILE A 53 -21.00 -12.70 -5.55
C ILE A 53 -19.57 -12.20 -5.36
N VAL A 54 -18.60 -12.89 -5.97
CA VAL A 54 -17.19 -12.48 -5.91
C VAL A 54 -16.98 -11.13 -6.60
N VAL A 55 -17.64 -10.88 -7.73
CA VAL A 55 -17.60 -9.58 -8.43
C VAL A 55 -18.09 -8.47 -7.51
N LEU A 56 -19.26 -8.63 -6.89
CA LEU A 56 -19.84 -7.63 -5.97
C LEU A 56 -18.95 -7.39 -4.76
N ALA A 57 -18.44 -8.46 -4.13
CA ALA A 57 -17.53 -8.36 -3.00
C ALA A 57 -16.23 -7.62 -3.36
N HIS A 58 -15.67 -7.91 -4.54
CA HIS A 58 -14.46 -7.26 -5.04
C HIS A 58 -14.68 -5.77 -5.32
N LEU A 59 -15.78 -5.41 -5.98
CA LEU A 59 -16.18 -4.01 -6.22
C LEU A 59 -16.38 -3.24 -4.91
N ALA A 60 -17.15 -3.80 -3.97
CA ALA A 60 -17.40 -3.18 -2.68
C ALA A 60 -16.10 -3.00 -1.88
N GLY A 61 -15.27 -4.03 -1.81
CA GLY A 61 -13.98 -3.95 -1.14
C GLY A 61 -13.04 -2.93 -1.79
N GLY A 62 -13.03 -2.85 -3.12
CA GLY A 62 -12.23 -1.90 -3.89
C GLY A 62 -12.64 -0.46 -3.60
N LEU A 63 -13.94 -0.18 -3.52
CA LEU A 63 -14.48 1.11 -3.15
C LEU A 63 -14.10 1.51 -1.71
N VAL A 64 -14.22 0.58 -0.76
CA VAL A 64 -13.80 0.81 0.64
C VAL A 64 -12.31 1.12 0.69
N LEU A 65 -11.47 0.35 -0.02
CA LEU A 65 -10.03 0.58 -0.06
C LEU A 65 -9.73 1.96 -0.65
N LEU A 66 -10.37 2.34 -1.75
CA LEU A 66 -10.21 3.64 -2.40
C LEU A 66 -10.51 4.80 -1.43
N VAL A 67 -11.66 4.74 -0.74
CA VAL A 67 -12.08 5.76 0.24
C VAL A 67 -11.11 5.85 1.42
N LEU A 68 -10.58 4.72 1.90
CA LEU A 68 -9.66 4.71 3.03
C LEU A 68 -8.23 5.13 2.65
N LEU A 69 -7.79 4.81 1.43
CA LEU A 69 -6.41 4.96 0.98
C LEU A 69 -6.14 6.32 0.35
N VAL A 70 -7.03 6.82 -0.52
CA VAL A 70 -6.79 8.07 -1.27
C VAL A 70 -6.62 9.29 -0.35
N PRO A 71 -7.52 9.57 0.62
CA PRO A 71 -7.34 10.72 1.51
C PRO A 71 -6.10 10.60 2.39
N TRP A 72 -5.70 9.37 2.72
CA TRP A 72 -4.49 9.13 3.49
C TRP A 72 -3.23 9.45 2.69
N LEU A 73 -3.16 8.95 1.46
CA LEU A 73 -2.07 9.21 0.54
C LEU A 73 -1.91 10.72 0.36
N VAL A 74 -2.96 11.44 0.00
CA VAL A 74 -2.90 12.90 -0.22
C VAL A 74 -2.32 13.65 0.99
N ARG A 75 -2.65 13.22 2.22
CA ARG A 75 -2.16 13.88 3.44
C ARG A 75 -0.73 13.50 3.85
N HIS A 76 -0.30 12.26 3.57
CA HIS A 76 0.96 11.72 4.13
C HIS A 76 2.09 11.57 3.10
N LEU A 77 1.77 11.49 1.81
CA LEU A 77 2.78 11.40 0.76
C LEU A 77 3.77 12.56 0.77
N PRO A 78 3.35 13.84 0.89
CA PRO A 78 4.24 14.99 0.79
C PRO A 78 5.29 15.04 1.90
N THR A 79 4.93 14.56 3.10
CA THR A 79 5.78 14.66 4.28
C THR A 79 6.66 13.42 4.49
N GLY A 80 6.18 12.21 4.15
CA GLY A 80 6.88 10.96 4.44
C GLY A 80 7.92 10.53 3.40
N LEU A 81 7.54 10.49 2.11
CA LEU A 81 8.40 9.93 1.06
C LEU A 81 9.54 10.85 0.63
N ALA A 82 9.33 12.17 0.73
CA ALA A 82 10.31 13.17 0.32
C ALA A 82 11.53 13.27 1.27
N HIS A 83 11.41 12.81 2.52
CA HIS A 83 12.41 13.01 3.58
C HIS A 83 13.15 11.72 4.00
N SER A 84 12.94 10.60 3.31
CA SER A 84 13.58 9.33 3.67
C SER A 84 15.05 9.27 3.20
N GLN A 85 15.95 9.04 4.16
CA GLN A 85 17.40 8.89 3.93
C GLN A 85 17.80 7.57 3.24
N ARG A 86 16.90 6.57 3.19
CA ARG A 86 17.17 5.24 2.62
C ARG A 86 16.75 5.18 1.15
N ARG A 87 17.66 5.52 0.23
CA ARG A 87 17.37 5.62 -1.23
C ARG A 87 16.63 4.41 -1.79
N GLY A 88 17.09 3.18 -1.52
CA GLY A 88 16.44 1.96 -2.05
C GLY A 88 15.01 1.77 -1.54
N PHE A 89 14.77 2.04 -0.25
CA PHE A 89 13.43 1.98 0.35
C PHE A 89 12.51 3.06 -0.24
N THR A 90 13.03 4.27 -0.46
CA THR A 90 12.28 5.37 -1.07
C THR A 90 11.87 5.05 -2.51
N ILE A 91 12.80 4.55 -3.34
CA ILE A 91 12.51 4.15 -4.73
C ILE A 91 11.45 3.04 -4.77
N LEU A 92 11.62 2.00 -3.96
CA LEU A 92 10.64 0.92 -3.89
C LEU A 92 9.27 1.44 -3.47
N SER A 93 9.22 2.36 -2.51
CA SER A 93 7.95 2.91 -2.03
C SER A 93 7.24 3.76 -3.08
N TRP A 94 7.99 4.51 -3.91
CA TRP A 94 7.43 5.21 -5.06
C TRP A 94 6.94 4.27 -6.16
N ALA A 95 7.72 3.22 -6.46
CA ALA A 95 7.29 2.19 -7.42
C ALA A 95 6.03 1.47 -6.94
N LEU A 96 5.97 1.13 -5.66
CA LEU A 96 4.79 0.52 -5.03
C LEU A 96 3.58 1.46 -5.10
N LEU A 97 3.78 2.75 -4.81
CA LEU A 97 2.72 3.74 -4.95
C LEU A 97 2.19 3.79 -6.39
N ALA A 98 3.08 3.83 -7.38
CA ALA A 98 2.69 3.86 -8.79
C ALA A 98 1.89 2.60 -9.17
N ALA A 99 2.29 1.42 -8.69
CA ALA A 99 1.54 0.18 -8.89
C ALA A 99 0.15 0.25 -8.25
N PHE A 100 0.02 0.75 -7.02
CA PHE A 100 -1.29 0.95 -6.38
C PHE A 100 -2.17 1.93 -7.14
N VAL A 101 -1.61 3.05 -7.60
CA VAL A 101 -2.34 4.05 -8.42
C VAL A 101 -2.83 3.42 -9.71
N LEU A 102 -1.99 2.64 -10.40
CA LEU A 102 -2.37 1.93 -11.62
C LEU A 102 -3.55 0.97 -11.36
N VAL A 103 -3.47 0.15 -10.31
CA VAL A 103 -4.52 -0.81 -9.95
C VAL A 103 -5.82 -0.09 -9.61
N LEU A 104 -5.76 0.97 -8.81
CA LEU A 104 -6.95 1.74 -8.45
C LEU A 104 -7.58 2.42 -9.68
N ALA A 105 -6.77 3.06 -10.53
CA ALA A 105 -7.27 3.77 -11.71
C ALA A 105 -7.91 2.79 -12.70
N THR A 106 -7.27 1.66 -12.96
CA THR A 106 -7.81 0.62 -13.85
C THR A 106 -9.06 -0.04 -13.26
N GLY A 107 -9.08 -0.35 -11.96
CA GLY A 107 -10.26 -0.90 -11.28
C GLY A 107 -11.46 0.05 -11.31
N VAL A 108 -11.22 1.34 -11.07
CA VAL A 108 -12.25 2.38 -11.22
C VAL A 108 -12.74 2.43 -12.66
N ALA A 109 -11.85 2.51 -13.64
CA ALA A 109 -12.22 2.57 -15.05
C ALA A 109 -13.04 1.34 -15.50
N MET A 110 -12.69 0.14 -15.04
CA MET A 110 -13.43 -1.10 -15.29
C MET A 110 -14.81 -1.11 -14.62
N SER A 111 -15.00 -0.39 -13.51
CA SER A 111 -16.31 -0.28 -12.83
C SER A 111 -17.24 0.77 -13.45
N LEU A 112 -16.73 1.68 -14.29
CA LEU A 112 -17.52 2.76 -14.88
C LEU A 112 -18.72 2.28 -15.71
N PRO A 113 -18.61 1.24 -16.58
CA PRO A 113 -19.78 0.72 -17.31
C PRO A 113 -20.91 0.26 -16.37
N ALA A 114 -20.56 -0.39 -15.25
CA ALA A 114 -21.55 -0.80 -14.25
C ALA A 114 -22.20 0.43 -13.58
N GLY A 115 -21.40 1.45 -13.23
CA GLY A 115 -21.90 2.70 -12.68
C GLY A 115 -22.82 3.46 -13.65
N ALA A 116 -22.45 3.52 -14.94
CA ALA A 116 -23.27 4.11 -16.00
C ALA A 116 -24.60 3.37 -16.15
N TRP A 117 -24.57 2.02 -16.14
CA TRP A 117 -25.77 1.20 -16.23
C TRP A 117 -26.73 1.45 -15.05
N ILE A 118 -26.21 1.55 -13.83
CA ILE A 118 -27.00 1.92 -12.63
C ILE A 118 -27.62 3.31 -12.79
N ALA A 119 -26.91 4.25 -13.43
CA ALA A 119 -27.42 5.59 -13.75
C ALA A 119 -28.38 5.62 -14.96
N GLY A 120 -28.76 4.47 -15.52
CA GLY A 120 -29.67 4.37 -16.66
C GLY A 120 -29.00 4.60 -18.03
N VAL A 121 -27.67 4.64 -18.09
CA VAL A 121 -26.89 4.85 -19.31
C VAL A 121 -26.25 3.55 -19.76
N VAL A 122 -26.65 3.06 -20.94
CA VAL A 122 -26.01 1.89 -21.55
C VAL A 122 -24.74 2.34 -22.27
N TRP A 123 -23.60 2.08 -21.66
CA TRP A 123 -22.30 2.42 -22.21
C TRP A 123 -21.25 1.40 -21.78
N PHE A 124 -20.37 1.03 -22.71
CA PHE A 124 -19.26 0.13 -22.48
C PHE A 124 -18.02 0.69 -23.16
N TRP A 125 -16.86 0.35 -22.61
CA TRP A 125 -15.60 0.59 -23.28
C TRP A 125 -15.50 -0.24 -24.56
N PRO A 126 -14.75 0.22 -25.58
CA PRO A 126 -14.31 -0.63 -26.68
C PRO A 126 -13.61 -1.88 -26.15
N ARG A 127 -13.64 -2.96 -26.94
CA ARG A 127 -13.07 -4.25 -26.53
C ARG A 127 -11.59 -4.14 -26.21
N GLU A 128 -10.85 -3.43 -27.04
CA GLU A 128 -9.40 -3.22 -26.92
C GLU A 128 -9.05 -2.51 -25.61
N VAL A 129 -9.88 -1.54 -25.21
CA VAL A 129 -9.73 -0.81 -23.94
C VAL A 129 -10.03 -1.74 -22.77
N THR A 130 -11.08 -2.56 -22.86
CA THR A 130 -11.43 -3.54 -21.83
C THR A 130 -10.32 -4.57 -21.62
N GLU A 131 -9.74 -5.08 -22.71
CA GLU A 131 -8.61 -6.02 -22.68
C GLU A 131 -7.36 -5.37 -22.08
N ALA A 132 -7.03 -4.14 -22.49
CA ALA A 132 -5.90 -3.38 -21.94
C ALA A 132 -6.08 -3.09 -20.44
N LEU A 133 -7.27 -2.66 -20.02
CA LEU A 133 -7.58 -2.42 -18.61
C LEU A 133 -7.45 -3.70 -17.79
N SER A 134 -8.00 -4.82 -18.27
CA SER A 134 -7.92 -6.11 -17.59
C SER A 134 -6.49 -6.59 -17.44
N PHE A 135 -5.69 -6.47 -18.51
CA PHE A 135 -4.26 -6.80 -18.50
C PHE A 135 -3.49 -5.96 -17.48
N LEU A 136 -3.66 -4.63 -17.54
CA LEU A 136 -2.99 -3.68 -16.63
C LEU A 136 -3.42 -3.88 -15.18
N HIS A 137 -4.70 -4.15 -14.93
CA HIS A 137 -5.21 -4.38 -13.59
C HIS A 137 -4.66 -5.68 -12.99
N LEU A 138 -4.66 -6.77 -13.77
CA LEU A 138 -4.14 -8.06 -13.34
C LEU A 138 -2.64 -7.97 -13.03
N TRP A 139 -1.81 -7.56 -13.99
CA TRP A 139 -0.36 -7.50 -13.80
C TRP A 139 0.05 -6.39 -12.83
N GLY A 140 -0.68 -5.28 -12.81
CA GLY A 140 -0.51 -4.23 -11.81
C GLY A 140 -0.76 -4.74 -10.40
N SER A 141 -1.77 -5.60 -10.20
CA SER A 141 -2.07 -6.18 -8.87
C SER A 141 -0.97 -7.13 -8.40
N TRP A 142 -0.39 -7.92 -9.30
CA TRP A 142 0.81 -8.72 -9.00
C TRP A 142 2.02 -7.86 -8.63
N ALA A 143 2.28 -6.79 -9.40
CA ALA A 143 3.36 -5.85 -9.09
C ALA A 143 3.15 -5.16 -7.73
N ALA A 144 1.92 -4.74 -7.42
CA ALA A 144 1.57 -4.17 -6.13
C ALA A 144 1.74 -5.18 -4.99
N ALA A 145 1.30 -6.44 -5.16
CA ALA A 145 1.44 -7.49 -4.16
C ALA A 145 2.91 -7.81 -3.87
N ALA A 146 3.71 -8.04 -4.92
CA ALA A 146 5.13 -8.31 -4.78
C ALA A 146 5.89 -7.12 -4.15
N GLY A 147 5.62 -5.90 -4.63
CA GLY A 147 6.21 -4.68 -4.07
C GLY A 147 5.81 -4.45 -2.61
N PHE A 148 4.57 -4.78 -2.23
CA PHE A 148 4.08 -4.66 -0.87
C PHE A 148 4.77 -5.67 0.06
N VAL A 149 4.89 -6.94 -0.34
CA VAL A 149 5.63 -7.96 0.42
C VAL A 149 7.10 -7.54 0.59
N LEU A 150 7.74 -7.06 -0.48
CA LEU A 150 9.12 -6.58 -0.41
C LEU A 150 9.26 -5.37 0.52
N HIS A 151 8.32 -4.42 0.44
CA HIS A 151 8.30 -3.24 1.29
C HIS A 151 8.16 -3.62 2.78
N LEU A 152 7.26 -4.55 3.11
CA LEU A 152 7.13 -5.09 4.47
C LEU A 152 8.43 -5.79 4.90
N GLY A 153 9.00 -6.63 4.04
CA GLY A 153 10.26 -7.33 4.32
C GLY A 153 11.39 -6.37 4.67
N LEU A 154 11.60 -5.32 3.86
CA LEU A 154 12.63 -4.30 4.13
C LEU A 154 12.34 -3.48 5.38
N ARG A 155 11.06 -3.21 5.68
CA ARG A 155 10.65 -2.49 6.89
C ARG A 155 10.97 -3.29 8.15
N HIS A 156 10.76 -4.61 8.13
CA HIS A 156 11.04 -5.48 9.28
C HIS A 156 12.52 -5.87 9.39
N TRP A 157 13.24 -6.03 8.27
CA TRP A 157 14.68 -6.34 8.27
C TRP A 157 15.53 -5.20 8.85
N ALA A 158 15.08 -3.95 8.68
CA ALA A 158 15.75 -2.77 9.24
C ALA A 158 15.88 -2.76 10.79
N TRP A 159 15.17 -3.66 11.48
CA TRP A 159 15.18 -3.82 12.94
C TRP A 159 16.14 -4.92 13.41
N GLY A 160 16.79 -5.64 12.49
CA GLY A 160 17.73 -6.72 12.77
C GLY A 160 19.20 -6.33 12.65
N GLN A 161 19.53 -5.03 12.65
CA GLN A 161 20.92 -4.56 12.72
C GLN A 161 21.12 -3.87 14.07
N PRO A 162 22.12 -4.28 14.87
CA PRO A 162 22.42 -3.70 16.19
C PRO A 162 22.77 -2.21 16.11
#